data_AF-A0A085ZNR7-F1
#
_entry.id   AF-A0A085ZNR7-F1
#
_cell.length_a   1.000
_cell.length_b   1.000
_cell.length_c   1.000
_cell.angle_alpha   90.00
_cell.angle_beta   90.00
_cell.angle_gamma   90.00
#
_symmetry.space_group_name_H-M   'P 1'
#
loop_
_entity.id
_entity.type
_entity.pdbx_description
1 polymer ?
#
loop_
_entity_poly.entity_id
_entity_poly.type
_entity_poly.pdbx_seq_one_letter_code
_entity_poly.pdbx_strand_id
1 'polypeptide(L)'
;MKFTHNKKLRILFILLALCSVIGIKAQNTPINYVNRITSFSKPFRILYNNVDKEGNGSIELTNKQNQILRFQLLNYKLQVLHGGIAFQLFYYDKHYLQRLETFDQNGKPAGEHESQNEAAVIFMIEKPDIYLQKKKLIDDAEGNINMRDDTSEKIIRIKFLDENNLAIPEQKTLYISTKTYWNYNHRMYWP
;
A
#
# COMPACT_ATOMS: atom_id res chain seq x y z
N MET A 1 26.83 9.54 -65.51
CA MET A 1 25.87 10.51 -64.93
C MET A 1 25.13 9.82 -63.77
N LYS A 2 25.12 10.45 -62.59
CA LYS A 2 24.95 9.81 -61.28
C LYS A 2 23.51 9.33 -60.98
N PHE A 3 23.33 8.01 -60.80
CA PHE A 3 22.18 7.43 -60.10
C PHE A 3 22.35 7.61 -58.58
N THR A 4 22.10 8.81 -58.06
CA THR A 4 22.23 9.09 -56.61
C THR A 4 21.00 9.73 -55.97
N HIS A 5 19.86 9.78 -56.66
CA HIS A 5 18.65 10.42 -56.13
C HIS A 5 17.71 9.46 -55.36
N ASN A 6 17.69 8.16 -55.70
CA ASN A 6 16.74 7.20 -55.10
C ASN A 6 17.16 6.61 -53.73
N LYS A 7 18.45 6.62 -53.38
CA LYS A 7 18.92 6.09 -52.09
C LYS A 7 18.59 7.01 -50.92
N LYS A 8 18.66 8.33 -51.12
CA LYS A 8 18.34 9.32 -50.08
C LYS A 8 16.86 9.31 -49.72
N LEU A 9 15.98 9.15 -50.73
CA LEU A 9 14.53 9.07 -50.52
C LEU A 9 14.12 7.79 -49.78
N ARG A 10 14.75 6.64 -50.08
CA ARG A 10 14.52 5.38 -49.35
C ARG A 10 15.01 5.43 -47.90
N ILE A 11 16.17 6.06 -47.65
CA ILE A 11 16.68 6.25 -46.29
C ILE A 11 15.75 7.18 -45.48
N LEU A 12 15.22 8.23 -46.10
CA LEU A 12 14.26 9.14 -45.48
C LEU A 12 12.95 8.41 -45.10
N PHE A 13 12.44 7.53 -45.98
CA PHE A 13 11.25 6.72 -45.68
C PHE A 13 11.49 5.68 -44.57
N ILE A 14 12.68 5.07 -44.49
CA ILE A 14 13.03 4.14 -43.41
C ILE A 14 13.17 4.87 -42.07
N LEU A 15 13.72 6.10 -42.06
CA LEU A 15 13.78 6.96 -40.87
C LEU A 15 12.39 7.40 -40.38
N LEU A 16 11.48 7.76 -41.30
CA LEU A 16 10.08 8.09 -40.96
C LEU A 16 9.28 6.89 -40.45
N ALA A 17 9.54 5.69 -40.98
CA ALA A 17 8.94 4.44 -40.50
C ALA A 17 9.50 3.99 -39.13
N LEU A 18 10.77 4.30 -38.82
CA LEU A 18 11.36 4.04 -37.50
C LEU A 18 10.86 5.02 -36.42
N CYS A 19 10.49 6.25 -36.79
CA CYS A 19 9.92 7.22 -35.85
C CYS A 19 8.46 6.94 -35.46
N SER A 20 7.72 6.08 -36.18
CA SER A 20 6.31 5.77 -35.89
C SER A 20 6.12 4.65 -34.84
N VAL A 21 7.21 4.06 -34.33
CA VAL A 21 7.15 2.99 -33.31
C VAL A 21 7.29 3.52 -31.86
N ILE A 22 7.52 4.82 -31.65
CA ILE A 22 7.64 5.40 -30.31
C ILE A 22 6.30 6.01 -29.88
N GLY A 23 5.28 5.16 -29.86
CA GLY A 23 3.97 5.44 -29.30
C GLY A 23 3.69 4.55 -28.09
N ILE A 24 4.71 4.23 -27.29
CA ILE A 24 4.47 3.59 -25.99
C ILE A 24 3.77 4.66 -25.14
N LYS A 25 2.44 4.56 -25.02
CA LYS A 25 1.71 5.21 -23.93
C LYS A 25 2.44 4.78 -22.67
N ALA A 26 3.20 5.70 -22.09
CA ALA A 26 3.75 5.54 -20.77
C ALA A 26 2.55 5.35 -19.82
N GLN A 27 2.16 4.10 -19.55
CA GLN A 27 1.35 3.72 -18.39
C GLN A 27 2.19 3.89 -17.10
N ASN A 28 2.97 4.98 -17.01
CA ASN A 28 3.91 5.28 -15.94
C ASN A 28 3.23 5.98 -14.74
N THR A 29 1.90 6.12 -14.76
CA THR A 29 1.18 6.97 -13.81
C THR A 29 1.27 6.48 -12.34
N PRO A 30 1.31 5.17 -12.00
CA PRO A 30 1.42 4.73 -10.61
C PRO A 30 2.84 4.84 -10.02
N ILE A 31 3.87 4.62 -10.84
CA ILE A 31 5.27 4.46 -10.38
C ILE A 31 5.87 5.78 -9.88
N ASN A 32 5.43 6.92 -10.44
CA ASN A 32 5.93 8.24 -10.04
C ASN A 32 5.58 8.60 -8.59
N TYR A 33 4.47 8.08 -8.06
CA TYR A 33 4.03 8.35 -6.70
C TYR A 33 4.91 7.64 -5.66
N VAL A 34 5.39 6.44 -5.99
CA VAL A 34 6.13 5.56 -5.07
C VAL A 34 7.40 6.22 -4.53
N ASN A 35 8.06 7.02 -5.36
CA ASN A 35 9.29 7.72 -4.99
C ASN A 35 9.10 8.74 -3.84
N ARG A 36 7.86 9.14 -3.54
CA ARG A 36 7.54 10.06 -2.45
C ARG A 36 7.67 9.37 -1.09
N ILE A 37 7.50 8.05 -1.03
CA ILE A 37 7.55 7.26 0.20
C ILE A 37 8.97 6.75 0.40
N THR A 38 9.79 7.53 1.11
CA THR A 38 11.23 7.24 1.31
C THR A 38 11.48 5.96 2.11
N SER A 39 10.54 5.57 2.98
CA SER A 39 10.59 4.34 3.77
C SER A 39 10.25 3.08 2.96
N PHE A 40 9.75 3.21 1.73
CA PHE A 40 9.48 2.08 0.83
C PHE A 40 10.65 1.86 -0.14
N SER A 41 11.44 0.83 0.13
CA SER A 41 12.68 0.57 -0.61
C SER A 41 12.47 0.01 -2.02
N LYS A 42 13.39 0.38 -2.91
CA LYS A 42 13.56 -0.20 -4.24
C LYS A 42 14.52 -1.41 -4.21
N PRO A 43 14.44 -2.35 -5.18
CA PRO A 43 13.43 -2.44 -6.22
C PRO A 43 12.09 -2.95 -5.67
N PHE A 44 11.00 -2.55 -6.31
CA PHE A 44 9.64 -3.02 -6.01
C PHE A 44 8.98 -3.61 -7.26
N ARG A 45 7.93 -4.39 -7.05
CA ARG A 45 7.06 -4.92 -8.09
C ARG A 45 5.60 -4.71 -7.73
N ILE A 46 4.73 -4.73 -8.72
CA ILE A 46 3.29 -4.76 -8.49
C ILE A 46 2.94 -6.10 -7.82
N LEU A 47 2.25 -6.02 -6.68
CA LEU A 47 1.64 -7.15 -6.00
C LEU A 47 0.21 -7.34 -6.48
N TYR A 48 -0.55 -6.25 -6.56
CA TYR A 48 -1.94 -6.25 -6.98
C TYR A 48 -2.27 -4.95 -7.75
N ASN A 49 -3.10 -5.05 -8.79
CA ASN A 49 -3.58 -3.92 -9.57
C ASN A 49 -5.06 -4.13 -9.88
N ASN A 50 -5.92 -3.43 -9.15
CA ASN A 50 -7.36 -3.46 -9.31
C ASN A 50 -7.86 -2.07 -9.68
N VAL A 51 -7.37 -1.57 -10.81
CA VAL A 51 -7.81 -0.33 -11.42
C VAL A 51 -8.67 -0.64 -12.63
N ASP A 52 -9.89 -0.13 -12.64
CA ASP A 52 -10.85 -0.33 -13.73
C ASP A 52 -10.50 0.52 -14.98
N LYS A 53 -11.37 0.45 -15.99
CA LYS A 53 -11.18 1.20 -17.25
C LYS A 53 -11.38 2.70 -17.09
N GLU A 54 -12.01 3.15 -16.02
CA GLU A 54 -12.24 4.55 -15.67
C GLU A 54 -11.07 5.12 -14.86
N GLY A 55 -10.14 4.26 -14.44
CA GLY A 55 -8.97 4.62 -13.66
C GLY A 55 -9.25 4.68 -12.16
N ASN A 56 -10.29 3.98 -11.69
CA ASN A 56 -10.67 3.90 -10.29
C ASN A 56 -10.21 2.58 -9.68
N GLY A 57 -9.74 2.62 -8.43
CA GLY A 57 -9.43 1.43 -7.64
C GLY A 57 -8.04 1.46 -7.01
N SER A 58 -7.54 0.32 -6.56
CA SER A 58 -6.34 0.25 -5.72
C SER A 58 -5.16 -0.43 -6.39
N ILE A 59 -3.96 0.01 -6.00
CA ILE A 59 -2.69 -0.59 -6.41
C ILE A 59 -1.91 -0.96 -5.14
N GLU A 60 -1.34 -2.16 -5.14
CA GLU A 60 -0.42 -2.63 -4.11
C GLU A 60 0.94 -2.96 -4.74
N LEU A 61 2.01 -2.48 -4.12
CA LEU A 61 3.39 -2.76 -4.49
C LEU A 61 4.09 -3.47 -3.35
N THR A 62 5.00 -4.38 -3.67
CA THR A 62 5.83 -5.07 -2.68
C THR A 62 7.31 -4.98 -3.03
N ASN A 63 8.17 -5.04 -2.03
CA ASN A 63 9.61 -5.05 -2.20
C ASN A 63 10.28 -6.25 -1.50
N LYS A 64 11.61 -6.28 -1.48
CA LYS A 64 12.40 -7.39 -0.90
C LYS A 64 12.30 -7.47 0.63
N GLN A 65 11.88 -6.39 1.28
CA GLN A 65 11.68 -6.30 2.72
C GLN A 65 10.28 -6.77 3.14
N ASN A 66 9.50 -7.33 2.21
CA ASN A 66 8.09 -7.72 2.43
C ASN A 66 7.22 -6.55 2.92
N GLN A 67 7.60 -5.31 2.60
CA GLN A 67 6.71 -4.17 2.80
C GLN A 67 5.66 -4.16 1.68
N ILE A 68 4.46 -3.69 2.00
CA ILE A 68 3.41 -3.45 1.00
C ILE A 68 3.05 -1.96 1.02
N LEU A 69 3.22 -1.28 -0.10
CA LEU A 69 2.73 0.08 -0.31
C LEU A 69 1.41 0.01 -1.07
N ARG A 70 0.36 0.63 -0.52
CA ARG A 70 -0.98 0.68 -1.09
C ARG A 70 -1.43 2.12 -1.28
N PHE A 71 -2.12 2.39 -2.38
CA PHE A 71 -2.81 3.65 -2.65
C PHE A 71 -4.01 3.43 -3.59
N GLN A 72 -4.91 4.42 -3.63
CA GLN A 72 -6.09 4.41 -4.49
C GLN A 72 -5.97 5.44 -5.60
N LEU A 73 -6.60 5.14 -6.72
CA LEU A 73 -6.80 6.05 -7.84
C LEU A 73 -8.29 6.35 -7.98
N LEU A 74 -8.59 7.61 -8.30
CA LEU A 74 -9.88 8.08 -8.75
C LEU A 74 -9.66 8.84 -10.06
N ASN A 75 -10.26 8.38 -11.15
CA ASN A 75 -10.07 8.90 -12.50
C ASN A 75 -8.57 9.03 -12.88
N TYR A 76 -7.79 7.96 -12.67
CA TYR A 76 -6.34 7.89 -12.92
C TYR A 76 -5.46 8.83 -12.06
N LYS A 77 -6.04 9.50 -11.05
CA LYS A 77 -5.31 10.38 -10.14
C LYS A 77 -5.24 9.77 -8.76
N LEU A 78 -4.13 9.99 -8.07
CA LEU A 78 -3.99 9.63 -6.65
C LEU A 78 -5.16 10.20 -5.85
N GLN A 79 -5.91 9.33 -5.18
CA GLN A 79 -7.01 9.70 -4.31
C GLN A 79 -6.47 10.03 -2.92
N VAL A 80 -6.95 11.14 -2.35
CA VAL A 80 -6.72 11.51 -0.95
C VAL A 80 -7.97 11.15 -0.17
N LEU A 81 -7.81 10.32 0.86
CA LEU A 81 -8.83 9.84 1.77
C LEU A 81 -9.01 10.81 2.95
N HIS A 82 -9.86 10.42 3.90
CA HIS A 82 -10.03 11.15 5.14
C HIS A 82 -8.69 11.31 5.89
N GLY A 83 -8.56 12.37 6.70
CA GLY A 83 -7.29 12.71 7.35
C GLY A 83 -6.15 13.12 6.40
N GLY A 84 -6.42 13.36 5.11
CA GLY A 84 -5.39 13.73 4.14
C GLY A 84 -4.50 12.56 3.69
N ILE A 85 -4.90 11.32 4.00
CA ILE A 85 -4.12 10.11 3.75
C ILE A 85 -4.23 9.73 2.26
N ALA A 86 -3.11 9.53 1.59
CA ALA A 86 -3.06 9.07 0.19
C ALA A 86 -2.35 7.71 0.03
N PHE A 87 -1.48 7.35 0.99
CA PHE A 87 -0.75 6.08 0.97
C PHE A 87 -0.83 5.36 2.30
N GLN A 88 -0.74 4.04 2.24
CA GLN A 88 -0.59 3.15 3.38
C GLN A 88 0.63 2.25 3.16
N LEU A 89 1.51 2.15 4.15
CA LEU A 89 2.69 1.30 4.12
C LEU A 89 2.61 0.25 5.24
N PHE A 90 2.55 -1.01 4.84
CA PHE A 90 2.44 -2.16 5.72
C PHE A 90 3.80 -2.83 5.85
N TYR A 91 4.22 -3.10 7.09
CA TYR A 91 5.46 -3.76 7.42
C TYR A 91 5.17 -5.14 7.99
N TYR A 92 5.66 -6.19 7.32
CA TYR A 92 5.47 -7.57 7.76
C TYR A 92 6.79 -8.17 8.25
N ASP A 93 6.72 -8.89 9.37
CA ASP A 93 7.77 -9.83 9.79
C ASP A 93 7.18 -11.23 9.90
N LYS A 94 7.81 -12.22 9.26
CA LYS A 94 7.34 -13.62 9.22
C LYS A 94 5.83 -13.76 8.94
N HIS A 95 5.31 -12.98 7.99
CA HIS A 95 3.89 -12.92 7.59
C HIS A 95 2.92 -12.26 8.58
N TYR A 96 3.41 -11.65 9.66
CA TYR A 96 2.63 -10.88 10.60
C TYR A 96 2.85 -9.39 10.41
N LEU A 97 1.76 -8.64 10.28
CA LEU A 97 1.80 -7.19 10.25
C LEU A 97 2.33 -6.67 11.58
N GLN A 98 3.48 -6.00 11.54
CA GLN A 98 4.13 -5.39 12.71
C GLN A 98 3.78 -3.91 12.82
N ARG A 99 3.64 -3.23 11.68
CA ARG A 99 3.42 -1.79 11.62
C ARG A 99 2.65 -1.41 10.39
N LEU A 100 1.75 -0.45 10.53
CA LEU A 100 1.06 0.24 9.45
C LEU A 100 1.37 1.73 9.59
N GLU A 101 1.79 2.38 8.51
CA GLU A 101 1.98 3.83 8.43
C GLU A 101 1.09 4.43 7.35
N THR A 102 0.68 5.67 7.54
CA THR A 102 -0.13 6.45 6.60
C THR A 102 0.59 7.73 6.19
N PHE A 103 0.47 8.10 4.91
CA PHE A 103 1.15 9.26 4.35
C PHE A 103 0.23 10.11 3.48
N ASP A 104 0.49 11.41 3.43
CA ASP A 104 -0.17 12.35 2.53
C ASP A 104 0.29 12.15 1.07
N GLN A 105 -0.31 12.91 0.16
CA GLN A 105 0.06 12.89 -1.26
C GLN A 105 1.53 13.26 -1.54
N ASN A 106 2.22 13.93 -0.61
CA ASN A 106 3.62 14.33 -0.74
C ASN A 106 4.59 13.32 -0.12
N GLY A 107 4.08 12.28 0.53
CA GLY A 107 4.86 11.26 1.24
C GLY A 107 5.29 11.67 2.65
N LYS A 108 4.63 12.66 3.25
CA LYS A 108 4.80 13.00 4.67
C LYS A 108 3.85 12.14 5.51
N PRO A 109 4.22 11.75 6.75
CA PRO A 109 3.29 11.11 7.66
C PRO A 109 1.98 11.90 7.77
N ALA A 110 0.85 11.20 7.73
CA ALA A 110 -0.47 11.82 7.79
C ALA A 110 -1.39 10.98 8.66
N GLY A 111 -2.15 11.64 9.51
CA GLY A 111 -3.11 11.03 10.41
C GLY A 111 -4.35 11.88 10.56
N GLU A 112 -5.43 11.29 11.05
CA GLU A 112 -6.66 12.04 11.30
C GLU A 112 -6.50 12.97 12.50
N HIS A 113 -6.92 14.22 12.33
CA HIS A 113 -6.85 15.23 13.39
C HIS A 113 -7.62 14.81 14.65
N GLU A 114 -8.82 14.25 14.46
CA GLU A 114 -9.69 13.75 15.54
C GLU A 114 -9.07 12.55 16.29
N SER A 115 -8.07 11.89 15.71
CA SER A 115 -7.35 10.75 16.28
C SER A 115 -5.94 11.16 16.73
N GLN A 116 -5.75 12.42 17.17
CA GLN A 116 -4.46 12.96 17.62
C GLN A 116 -3.35 12.85 16.55
N ASN A 117 -3.73 12.98 15.28
CA ASN A 117 -2.84 12.81 14.11
C ASN A 117 -2.16 11.42 14.09
N GLU A 118 -2.90 10.36 14.43
CA GLU A 118 -2.45 8.97 14.31
C GLU A 118 -1.96 8.68 12.88
N ALA A 119 -0.64 8.59 12.72
CA ALA A 119 0.01 8.35 11.43
C ALA A 119 0.63 6.95 11.36
N ALA A 120 0.70 6.22 12.47
CA ALA A 120 1.12 4.83 12.48
C ALA A 120 0.53 4.01 13.62
N VAL A 121 0.37 2.71 13.36
CA VAL A 121 -0.02 1.69 14.33
C VAL A 121 1.07 0.64 14.43
N ILE A 122 1.52 0.33 15.63
CA ILE A 122 2.38 -0.84 15.91
C ILE A 122 1.52 -1.95 16.49
N PHE A 123 1.66 -3.17 15.97
CA PHE A 123 0.97 -4.36 16.43
C PHE A 123 1.93 -5.29 17.15
N MET A 124 1.53 -5.81 18.30
CA MET A 124 2.31 -6.73 19.12
C MET A 124 1.44 -7.91 19.53
N ILE A 125 1.78 -9.11 19.04
CA ILE A 125 1.08 -10.35 19.41
C ILE A 125 1.68 -10.87 20.71
N GLU A 126 0.98 -10.68 21.82
CA GLU A 126 1.47 -11.06 23.16
C GLU A 126 1.25 -12.54 23.48
N LYS A 127 0.27 -13.18 22.83
CA LYS A 127 -0.04 -14.61 23.00
C LYS A 127 0.00 -15.35 21.64
N PRO A 128 1.20 -15.65 21.10
CA PRO A 128 1.34 -16.19 19.75
C PRO A 128 0.57 -17.50 19.51
N ASP A 129 0.60 -18.44 20.46
CA ASP A 129 -0.06 -19.74 20.29
C ASP A 129 -1.58 -19.61 20.24
N ILE A 130 -2.15 -18.77 21.09
CA ILE A 130 -3.59 -18.49 21.10
C ILE A 130 -4.00 -17.77 19.82
N TYR A 131 -3.20 -16.79 19.41
CA TYR A 131 -3.42 -16.10 18.14
C TYR A 131 -3.42 -17.08 16.97
N LEU A 132 -2.44 -17.99 16.87
CA LEU A 132 -2.34 -18.97 15.80
C LEU A 132 -3.56 -19.88 15.72
N GLN A 133 -4.05 -20.39 16.86
CA GLN A 133 -5.25 -21.22 16.92
C GLN A 133 -6.47 -20.48 16.38
N LYS A 134 -6.67 -19.24 16.82
CA LYS A 134 -7.80 -18.41 16.38
C LYS A 134 -7.68 -17.95 14.93
N LYS A 135 -6.48 -17.57 14.50
CA LYS A 135 -6.17 -17.21 13.12
C LYS A 135 -6.55 -18.35 12.18
N LYS A 136 -6.20 -19.59 12.53
CA LYS A 136 -6.57 -20.77 11.73
C LYS A 136 -8.08 -20.87 11.53
N LEU A 137 -8.89 -20.66 12.57
CA LEU A 137 -10.36 -20.66 12.45
C LEU A 137 -10.87 -19.56 11.50
N ILE A 138 -10.23 -18.38 11.50
CA ILE A 138 -10.59 -17.29 10.59
C ILE A 138 -10.16 -17.62 9.16
N ASP A 139 -8.95 -18.14 8.98
CA ASP A 139 -8.40 -18.50 7.67
C ASP A 139 -9.21 -19.63 7.02
N ASP A 140 -9.58 -20.67 7.77
CA ASP A 140 -10.40 -21.79 7.30
C ASP A 140 -11.80 -21.33 6.84
N ALA A 141 -12.27 -20.18 7.36
CA ALA A 141 -13.51 -19.53 6.95
C ALA A 141 -13.29 -18.39 5.92
N GLU A 142 -12.08 -18.20 5.40
CA GLU A 142 -11.68 -17.11 4.50
C GLU A 142 -12.06 -15.71 5.04
N GLY A 143 -12.08 -15.55 6.37
CA GLY A 143 -12.52 -14.34 7.03
C GLY A 143 -14.03 -14.18 7.18
N ASN A 144 -14.85 -15.05 6.61
CA ASN A 144 -16.32 -15.01 6.63
C ASN A 144 -16.91 -15.69 7.87
N ILE A 145 -16.35 -15.40 9.04
CA ILE A 145 -16.82 -15.92 10.34
C ILE A 145 -17.18 -14.76 11.27
N ASN A 146 -18.31 -14.90 11.96
CA ASN A 146 -18.67 -14.00 13.05
C ASN A 146 -18.05 -14.52 14.36
N MET A 147 -16.85 -14.03 14.67
CA MET A 147 -16.18 -14.33 15.92
C MET A 147 -16.67 -13.38 17.02
N ARG A 148 -16.86 -13.94 18.22
CA ARG A 148 -16.99 -13.13 19.42
C ARG A 148 -15.73 -12.28 19.62
N ASP A 149 -15.92 -11.02 19.97
CA ASP A 149 -14.83 -10.13 20.33
C ASP A 149 -14.03 -10.71 21.52
N ASP A 150 -12.74 -10.95 21.28
CA ASP A 150 -11.78 -11.51 22.21
C ASP A 150 -10.74 -10.49 22.68
N THR A 151 -11.01 -9.19 22.50
CA THR A 151 -10.13 -8.10 22.97
C THR A 151 -9.76 -8.24 24.46
N SER A 152 -10.69 -8.72 25.30
CA SER A 152 -10.45 -8.94 26.74
C SER A 152 -9.44 -10.04 27.05
N GLU A 153 -9.18 -10.95 26.09
CA GLU A 153 -8.15 -11.98 26.22
C GLU A 153 -6.73 -11.42 26.07
N LYS A 154 -6.59 -10.16 25.65
CA LYS A 154 -5.30 -9.44 25.56
C LYS A 154 -4.27 -10.20 24.71
N ILE A 155 -4.68 -10.58 23.50
CA ILE A 155 -3.86 -11.37 22.57
C ILE A 155 -3.00 -10.45 21.69
N ILE A 156 -3.59 -9.37 21.17
CA ILE A 156 -2.91 -8.40 20.31
C ILE A 156 -2.99 -7.02 20.96
N ARG A 157 -1.83 -6.49 21.33
CA ARG A 157 -1.68 -5.12 21.81
C ARG A 157 -1.36 -4.20 20.63
N ILE A 158 -1.89 -2.99 20.67
CA ILE A 158 -1.54 -1.94 19.71
C ILE A 158 -0.84 -0.77 20.40
N LYS A 159 -0.21 0.08 19.60
CA LYS A 159 0.32 1.38 20.03
C LYS A 159 0.21 2.35 18.88
N PHE A 160 -0.39 3.50 19.12
CA PHE A 160 -0.49 4.58 18.13
C PHE A 160 0.70 5.53 18.19
N LEU A 161 1.13 6.00 17.02
CA LEU A 161 2.17 7.01 16.86
C LEU A 161 1.63 8.19 16.06
N ASP A 162 2.07 9.39 16.43
CA ASP A 162 1.75 10.62 15.72
C ASP A 162 2.58 10.79 14.43
N GLU A 163 2.36 11.89 13.71
CA GLU A 163 3.12 12.29 12.52
C GLU A 163 4.64 12.46 12.74
N ASN A 164 5.07 12.64 14.00
CA ASN A 164 6.47 12.73 14.39
C ASN A 164 7.04 11.38 14.84
N ASN A 165 6.28 10.29 14.65
CA ASN A 165 6.61 8.94 15.08
C ASN A 165 6.81 8.84 16.61
N LEU A 166 6.18 9.73 17.36
CA LEU A 166 6.13 9.72 18.82
C LEU A 166 4.89 8.97 19.28
N ALA A 167 5.02 8.29 20.41
CA ALA A 167 3.91 7.57 21.02
C ALA A 167 2.80 8.56 21.41
N ILE A 168 1.58 8.31 20.94
CA ILE A 168 0.41 9.03 21.42
C ILE A 168 0.12 8.52 22.85
N PRO A 169 0.06 9.39 23.87
CA PRO A 169 -0.20 8.96 25.24
C PRO A 169 -1.59 8.33 25.38
N GLU A 170 -1.63 7.04 25.71
CA GLU A 170 -2.87 6.32 25.99
C GLU A 170 -3.07 6.21 27.51
N GLN A 171 -4.29 6.47 28.00
CA GLN A 171 -4.60 6.32 29.43
C GLN A 171 -4.49 4.86 29.90
N LYS A 172 -4.67 3.90 28.98
CA LYS A 172 -4.60 2.46 29.23
C LYS A 172 -4.04 1.78 28.00
N THR A 173 -3.33 0.68 28.22
CA THR A 173 -2.87 -0.20 27.14
C THR A 173 -4.04 -0.65 26.26
N LEU A 174 -3.95 -0.38 24.96
CA LEU A 174 -4.97 -0.78 24.01
C LEU A 174 -4.72 -2.18 23.43
N TYR A 175 -5.80 -2.96 23.35
CA TYR A 175 -5.82 -4.28 22.72
C TYR A 175 -6.90 -4.29 21.64
N ILE A 176 -6.72 -5.15 20.64
CA ILE A 176 -7.71 -5.40 19.60
C ILE A 176 -8.03 -6.88 19.50
N SER A 177 -9.21 -7.18 18.98
CA SER A 177 -9.63 -8.56 18.72
C SER A 177 -8.74 -9.23 17.67
N THR A 178 -8.66 -10.56 17.73
CA THR A 178 -7.99 -11.37 16.71
C THR A 178 -8.56 -11.13 15.32
N LYS A 179 -9.89 -10.94 15.21
CA LYS A 179 -10.56 -10.66 13.94
C LYS A 179 -10.18 -9.28 13.39
N THR A 180 -10.11 -8.27 14.26
CA THR A 180 -9.67 -6.92 13.88
C THR A 180 -8.24 -6.95 13.36
N TYR A 181 -7.32 -7.60 14.08
CA TYR A 181 -5.93 -7.74 13.62
C TYR A 181 -5.82 -8.52 12.30
N TRP A 182 -6.60 -9.58 12.13
CA TRP A 182 -6.66 -10.35 10.88
C TRP A 182 -7.07 -9.47 9.70
N ASN A 183 -8.06 -8.59 9.87
CA ASN A 183 -8.50 -7.64 8.84
C ASN A 183 -7.38 -6.65 8.48
N TYR A 184 -6.63 -6.13 9.46
CA TYR A 184 -5.45 -5.31 9.20
C TYR A 184 -4.38 -6.10 8.42
N ASN A 185 -4.08 -7.32 8.87
CA ASN A 185 -3.06 -8.17 8.26
C ASN A 185 -3.37 -8.53 6.79
N HIS A 186 -4.66 -8.71 6.46
CA HIS A 186 -5.15 -8.94 5.11
C HIS A 186 -5.48 -7.66 4.35
N ARG A 187 -5.18 -6.48 4.93
CA ARG A 187 -5.41 -5.16 4.33
C ARG A 187 -6.88 -4.97 3.90
N MET A 188 -7.81 -5.43 4.72
CA MET A 188 -9.24 -5.15 4.55
C MET A 188 -9.64 -3.81 5.20
N TYR A 189 -8.76 -3.22 6.00
CA TYR A 189 -8.94 -1.91 6.59
C TYR A 189 -8.68 -0.77 5.58
N TRP A 190 -9.54 0.24 5.62
CA TRP A 190 -9.38 1.53 4.97
C TRP A 190 -9.67 2.64 5.99
N PRO A 191 -8.77 3.63 6.15
CA PRO A 191 -9.03 4.86 6.89
C PRO A 191 -9.99 5.76 6.10
#